data_AF-A0A9Q3YY89-F1
#
_entry.id   AF-A0A9Q3YY89-F1
#
_cell.length_a   1.000
_cell.length_b   1.000
_cell.length_c   1.000
_cell.angle_alpha   90.00
_cell.angle_beta   90.00
_cell.angle_gamma   90.00
#
_symmetry.space_group_name_H-M   'P 1'
#
loop_
_entity.id
_entity.type
_entity.pdbx_description
1 polymer ?
#
loop_
_entity_poly.entity_id
_entity_poly.type
_entity_poly.pdbx_seq_one_letter_code
_entity_poly.pdbx_strand_id
1 'polypeptide(L)'
;MNELHKLIKQLDSLSNNTSRKEFLNSIQRNPELSRHHLRRLACNILVQENFVDKYYRENFGEMLKKLFSKIISIFKESLKR
;
A
#
# COMPACT_ATOMS: atom_id res chain seq x y z
N MET A 1 -18.54 -4.56 15.50
CA MET A 1 -17.15 -4.46 14.96
C MET A 1 -17.06 -3.25 14.05
N ASN A 2 -16.10 -2.36 14.29
CA ASN A 2 -15.88 -1.13 13.52
C ASN A 2 -15.47 -1.47 12.07
N GLU A 3 -16.19 -0.96 11.06
CA GLU A 3 -15.90 -1.18 9.63
C GLU A 3 -14.49 -0.73 9.25
N LEU A 4 -13.98 0.32 9.89
CA LEU A 4 -12.60 0.78 9.71
C LEU A 4 -11.58 -0.32 10.07
N HIS A 5 -11.82 -1.02 11.17
CA HIS A 5 -10.93 -2.06 11.66
C HIS A 5 -10.94 -3.31 10.77
N LYS A 6 -12.10 -3.64 10.18
CA LYS A 6 -12.18 -4.68 9.14
C LYS A 6 -11.41 -4.29 7.89
N LEU A 7 -11.52 -3.01 7.47
CA LEU A 7 -10.82 -2.50 6.31
C LEU A 7 -9.30 -2.56 6.49
N ILE A 8 -8.80 -2.14 7.66
CA ILE A 8 -7.36 -2.22 7.98
C ILE A 8 -6.86 -3.67 7.92
N LYS A 9 -7.59 -4.63 8.50
CA LYS A 9 -7.22 -6.05 8.40
C LYS A 9 -7.15 -6.56 6.96
N GLN A 10 -8.03 -6.09 6.08
CA GLN A 10 -7.98 -6.41 4.65
C GLN A 10 -6.78 -5.76 3.95
N LEU A 11 -6.38 -4.55 4.38
CA LEU A 11 -5.16 -3.90 3.87
C LEU A 11 -3.89 -4.60 4.36
N ASP A 12 -3.88 -5.11 5.59
CA ASP A 12 -2.76 -5.85 6.16
C ASP A 12 -2.49 -7.16 5.41
N SER A 13 -3.53 -7.82 4.86
CA SER A 13 -3.37 -9.05 4.09
C SER A 13 -2.86 -8.84 2.66
N LEU A 14 -2.72 -7.59 2.19
CA LEU A 14 -2.20 -7.28 0.86
C LEU A 14 -0.68 -7.17 0.88
N SER A 15 -0.01 -7.54 -0.21
CA SER A 15 1.45 -7.66 -0.26
C SER A 15 2.19 -6.34 -0.40
N ASN A 16 1.60 -5.33 -1.03
CA ASN A 16 2.26 -4.05 -1.31
C ASN A 16 1.26 -2.88 -1.35
N ASN A 17 1.81 -1.66 -1.36
CA ASN A 17 1.01 -0.43 -1.31
C ASN A 17 0.20 -0.17 -2.58
N THR A 18 0.65 -0.66 -3.73
CA THR A 18 -0.12 -0.58 -4.99
C THR A 18 -1.42 -1.36 -4.84
N SER A 19 -1.34 -2.63 -4.41
CA SER A 19 -2.52 -3.47 -4.16
C SER A 19 -3.46 -2.86 -3.11
N ARG A 20 -2.90 -2.25 -2.05
CA ARG A 20 -3.68 -1.54 -1.02
C ARG A 20 -4.46 -0.36 -1.59
N LYS A 21 -3.83 0.46 -2.43
CA LYS A 21 -4.49 1.60 -3.09
C LYS A 21 -5.54 1.15 -4.09
N GLU A 22 -5.25 0.13 -4.89
CA GLU A 22 -6.21 -0.46 -5.82
C GLU A 22 -7.44 -1.03 -5.11
N PHE A 23 -7.24 -1.71 -3.99
CA PHE A 23 -8.33 -2.22 -3.17
C PHE A 23 -9.25 -1.10 -2.67
N LEU A 24 -8.69 -0.01 -2.11
CA LEU A 24 -9.47 1.15 -1.69
C LEU A 24 -10.24 1.78 -2.86
N ASN A 25 -9.59 1.94 -4.01
CA ASN A 25 -10.22 2.45 -5.23
C ASN A 25 -11.38 1.55 -5.70
N SER A 26 -11.26 0.22 -5.58
CA SER A 26 -12.33 -0.71 -5.93
C SER A 26 -13.58 -0.51 -5.07
N ILE A 27 -13.41 -0.23 -3.77
CA ILE A 27 -14.52 0.07 -2.85
C ILE A 27 -15.18 1.40 -3.21
N GLN A 28 -14.39 2.41 -3.58
CA GLN A 28 -14.94 3.69 -4.03
C GLN A 28 -15.73 3.56 -5.34
N ARG A 29 -15.28 2.72 -6.27
CA ARG A 29 -15.93 2.53 -7.58
C ARG A 29 -17.11 1.56 -7.56
N ASN A 30 -17.31 0.79 -6.48
CA ASN A 30 -18.38 -0.19 -6.42
C ASN A 30 -19.77 0.50 -6.43
N PRO A 31 -20.60 0.32 -7.48
CA PRO A 31 -21.92 0.95 -7.58
C PRO A 31 -22.93 0.39 -6.56
N GLU A 32 -22.72 -0.82 -6.04
CA GLU A 32 -23.61 -1.48 -5.06
C GLU A 32 -23.47 -0.89 -3.66
N LEU A 33 -22.35 -0.24 -3.37
CA LEU A 33 -22.16 0.46 -2.10
C LEU A 33 -22.83 1.83 -2.18
N SER A 34 -23.89 2.04 -1.41
CA SER A 34 -24.49 3.37 -1.25
C SER A 34 -23.47 4.40 -0.76
N ARG A 35 -23.69 5.68 -1.09
CA ARG A 35 -22.84 6.81 -0.63
C ARG A 35 -22.68 6.84 0.89
N HIS A 36 -23.74 6.46 1.61
CA HIS A 36 -23.79 6.46 3.07
C HIS A 36 -23.37 5.12 3.68
N HIS A 37 -22.94 4.15 2.86
CA HIS A 37 -22.49 2.87 3.37
C HIS A 37 -21.23 3.05 4.23
N LEU A 38 -21.25 2.56 5.47
CA LEU A 38 -20.17 2.75 6.44
C LEU A 38 -18.81 2.32 5.89
N ARG A 39 -18.76 1.24 5.10
CA ARG A 39 -17.55 0.77 4.40
C ARG A 39 -16.97 1.81 3.44
N ARG A 40 -17.80 2.54 2.70
CA ARG A 40 -17.37 3.60 1.78
C ARG A 40 -16.88 4.83 2.55
N LEU A 41 -17.55 5.19 3.64
CA LEU A 41 -17.10 6.27 4.52
C LEU A 41 -15.73 5.97 5.15
N ALA A 42 -15.55 4.76 5.69
CA ALA A 42 -14.26 4.31 6.22
C ALA A 42 -13.16 4.32 5.14
N CYS A 43 -13.47 3.84 3.94
CA CYS A 43 -12.55 3.90 2.80
C CYS A 43 -12.16 5.35 2.46
N ASN A 44 -13.13 6.27 2.41
CA ASN A 44 -12.87 7.68 2.09
C ASN A 44 -11.97 8.35 3.14
N ILE A 45 -12.18 8.04 4.42
CA ILE A 45 -11.32 8.54 5.51
C ILE A 45 -9.87 8.07 5.30
N LEU A 46 -9.66 6.78 5.03
CA LEU A 46 -8.31 6.24 4.81
C LEU A 46 -7.61 6.85 3.59
N VAL A 47 -8.37 7.13 2.52
CA VAL A 47 -7.84 7.79 1.32
C VAL A 47 -7.50 9.26 1.61
N GLN A 48 -8.39 10.01 2.27
CA GLN A 48 -8.16 11.41 2.63
C GLN A 48 -6.95 11.59 3.55
N GLU A 49 -6.76 10.68 4.50
CA GLU A 49 -5.63 10.71 5.42
C GLU A 49 -4.31 10.26 4.79
N ASN A 50 -4.31 9.89 3.51
CA ASN A 50 -3.19 9.25 2.84
C ASN A 50 -2.61 8.07 3.65
N PHE A 51 -3.52 7.28 4.25
CA PHE A 51 -3.19 6.27 5.26
C PHE A 51 -2.19 5.24 4.75
N VAL A 52 -2.36 4.77 3.51
CA VAL A 52 -1.48 3.72 2.95
C VAL A 52 -0.03 4.21 2.90
N ASP A 53 0.18 5.45 2.50
CA ASP A 53 1.52 6.03 2.38
C ASP A 53 2.12 6.40 3.73
N LYS A 54 1.29 6.76 4.73
CA LYS A 54 1.75 7.07 6.09
C LYS A 54 2.04 5.81 6.91
N TYR A 55 1.14 4.84 6.88
CA TYR A 55 1.15 3.67 7.75
C TYR A 55 1.98 2.52 7.20
N TYR A 56 1.82 2.20 5.90
CA TYR A 56 2.62 1.17 5.23
C TYR A 56 3.78 1.79 4.48
N ARG A 57 4.32 2.91 4.97
CA ARG A 57 5.46 3.56 4.34
C ARG A 57 6.60 2.54 4.26
N GLU A 58 6.73 1.87 3.11
CA GLU A 58 7.93 1.13 2.81
C GLU A 58 9.03 2.18 2.86
N ASN A 59 10.06 1.91 3.67
CA ASN A 59 11.24 2.76 3.70
C ASN A 59 11.75 2.78 2.26
N PHE A 60 11.41 3.82 1.51
CA PHE A 60 11.87 4.00 0.14
C PHE A 60 13.40 3.97 0.12
N GLY A 61 14.02 4.41 1.22
CA GLY A 61 15.45 4.23 1.50
C GLY A 61 15.90 2.77 1.67
N GLU A 62 15.09 1.87 2.25
CA GLU A 62 15.39 0.43 2.28
C GLU A 62 15.25 -0.23 0.92
N MET A 63 14.22 0.13 0.16
CA MET A 63 14.03 -0.38 -1.20
C MET A 63 15.16 0.10 -2.14
N LEU A 64 15.55 1.39 -2.03
CA LEU A 64 16.72 1.93 -2.72
C LEU A 64 18.01 1.25 -2.25
N LYS A 65 18.22 1.05 -0.94
CA LYS A 65 19.39 0.32 -0.43
C LYS A 65 19.51 -1.09 -1.02
N LYS A 66 18.39 -1.82 -1.15
CA LYS A 66 18.36 -3.15 -1.78
C LYS A 66 18.67 -3.10 -3.28
N LEU A 67 18.19 -2.09 -3.99
CA LEU A 67 18.51 -1.89 -5.41
C LEU A 67 19.98 -1.53 -5.61
N PHE A 68 20.50 -0.57 -4.85
CA PHE A 68 21.89 -0.15 -4.92
C PHE A 68 22.85 -1.27 -4.50
N SER A 69 22.54 -2.05 -3.47
CA SER A 69 23.40 -3.18 -3.07
C SER A 69 23.53 -4.22 -4.17
N LYS A 70 22.45 -4.52 -4.87
CA LYS A 70 22.42 -5.47 -5.98
C LYS A 70 23.24 -4.96 -7.19
N ILE A 71 23.09 -3.68 -7.52
CA ILE A 71 23.88 -3.03 -8.58
C ILE A 71 25.37 -3.04 -8.22
N ILE A 72 25.74 -2.64 -6.99
CA ILE A 72 27.14 -2.63 -6.54
C ILE A 72 27.75 -4.04 -6.60
N SER A 73 26.98 -5.09 -6.27
CA SER A 73 27.45 -6.49 -6.36
C SER A 73 27.78 -6.88 -7.80
N ILE A 74 26.90 -6.56 -8.76
CA ILE A 74 27.10 -6.85 -10.19
C ILE A 74 28.32 -6.10 -10.73
N PHE A 75 28.48 -4.82 -10.35
CA PHE A 75 29.65 -4.03 -10.73
C PHE A 75 30.95 -4.60 -10.11
N LYS A 76 30.93 -5.04 -8.85
CA LYS A 76 32.08 -5.69 -8.21
C LYS A 76 32.49 -6.99 -8.90
N GLU A 77 31.53 -7.81 -9.34
CA GLU A 77 31.81 -9.02 -10.11
C GLU A 77 32.37 -8.71 -11.49
N SER A 78 31.86 -7.66 -12.14
CA SER A 78 32.32 -7.25 -13.48
C SER A 78 33.70 -6.61 -13.47
N LEU A 79 34.11 -5.95 -12.39
CA LEU A 79 35.43 -5.32 -12.24
C LEU A 79 36.54 -6.28 -11.77
N LYS A 80 36.18 -7.46 -11.27
CA LYS A 80 37.11 -8.51 -10.84
C LYS A 80 37.47 -9.50 -11.96
N ARG A 81 36.91 -9.33 -13.15
CA ARG A 81 37.15 -10.14 -14.35
C ARG A 81 38.04 -9.38 -15.32
#